data_AF-A0A2V6H6H6-F1
#
_entry.id   AF-A0A2V6H6H6-F1
#
_cell.length_a   1.000
_cell.length_b   1.000
_cell.length_c   1.000
_cell.angle_alpha   90.00
_cell.angle_beta   90.00
_cell.angle_gamma   90.00
#
_symmetry.space_group_name_H-M   'P 1'
#
loop_
_entity.id
_entity.type
_entity.pdbx_description
1 polymer ?
#
loop_
_entity_poly.entity_id
_entity_poly.type
_entity_poly.pdbx_seq_one_letter_code
_entity_poly.pdbx_strand_id
1 'polypeptide(L)'
;MANTASFEPPAFNPKARDPRLAHWLKDYPPELFSERLYQSVELMERYSIDLAIELLDRLKVIDQLGDWRSASELCQLLSFQPRFSSALGWLLERPIETGCIEMRTDHDTRAYRLRHAPWRPELAHLRAIGLDIDRANAPTLDLLDQAASLYPGVARGEQRGEQGLFEPQAIPLWLNYFHNDNATYAVNNWVSAILAAERLPPRPKVRILEVGAGAGSAAEILLRLFDERALLPRIERYVITEPNAFFRRRAQRDLSSRYRDLPLEWG
;
A
#
# COMPACT_ATOMS: atom_id res chain seq x y z
N MET A 1 -19.09 -26.67 -23.72
CA MET A 1 -19.68 -25.90 -22.60
C MET A 1 -19.36 -26.66 -21.32
N ALA A 2 -18.24 -26.33 -20.67
CA ALA A 2 -17.89 -26.90 -19.38
C ALA A 2 -18.53 -26.01 -18.30
N ASN A 3 -19.25 -26.63 -17.38
CA ASN A 3 -19.93 -25.99 -16.27
C ASN A 3 -18.86 -25.45 -15.29
N THR A 4 -18.44 -24.19 -15.44
CA THR A 4 -17.48 -23.53 -14.54
C THR A 4 -18.22 -23.00 -13.33
N ALA A 5 -18.57 -23.89 -12.41
CA ALA A 5 -19.05 -23.47 -11.10
C ALA A 5 -17.92 -22.69 -10.41
N SER A 6 -18.15 -21.41 -10.12
CA SER A 6 -17.26 -20.63 -9.26
C SER A 6 -17.19 -21.31 -7.89
N PHE A 7 -15.98 -21.55 -7.38
CA PHE A 7 -15.80 -22.11 -6.05
C PHE A 7 -16.23 -21.09 -4.98
N GLU A 8 -16.69 -21.58 -3.83
CA GLU A 8 -16.92 -20.71 -2.68
C GLU A 8 -15.61 -20.01 -2.27
N PRO A 9 -15.68 -18.71 -1.94
CA PRO A 9 -14.51 -17.99 -1.47
C PRO A 9 -13.98 -18.63 -0.19
N PRO A 10 -12.65 -18.80 -0.05
CA PRO A 10 -12.09 -19.31 1.19
C PRO A 10 -12.45 -18.36 2.33
N ALA A 11 -12.89 -18.89 3.47
CA ALA A 11 -13.18 -18.07 4.64
C ALA A 11 -11.93 -17.29 5.07
N PHE A 12 -12.10 -16.00 5.40
CA PHE A 12 -11.00 -15.24 5.99
C PHE A 12 -10.84 -15.64 7.46
N ASN A 13 -9.85 -16.49 7.72
CA ASN A 13 -9.46 -16.92 9.06
C ASN A 13 -7.97 -16.68 9.22
N PRO A 14 -7.55 -15.45 9.61
CA PRO A 14 -6.14 -15.14 9.72
C PRO A 14 -5.53 -16.06 10.77
N LYS A 15 -4.38 -16.66 10.43
CA LYS A 15 -3.65 -17.50 11.38
C LYS A 15 -3.28 -16.65 12.60
N ALA A 16 -3.01 -17.30 13.73
CA ALA A 16 -2.36 -16.58 14.82
C ALA A 16 -1.00 -16.06 14.34
N ARG A 17 -0.58 -14.89 14.82
CA ARG A 17 0.74 -14.33 14.53
C ARG A 17 1.83 -15.36 14.80
N ASP A 18 2.75 -15.51 13.85
CA ASP A 18 3.86 -16.46 13.96
C ASP A 18 4.69 -16.15 15.22
N PRO A 19 4.82 -17.08 16.18
CA PRO A 19 5.57 -16.85 17.42
C PRO A 19 7.03 -16.45 17.19
N ARG A 20 7.62 -16.82 16.04
CA ARG A 20 8.99 -16.45 15.68
C ARG A 20 9.14 -14.94 15.46
N LEU A 21 8.07 -14.24 15.08
CA LEU A 21 8.09 -12.78 14.92
C LEU A 21 8.42 -12.06 16.23
N ALA A 22 8.02 -12.60 17.38
CA ALA A 22 8.34 -12.02 18.67
C ALA A 22 9.86 -11.90 18.90
N HIS A 23 10.66 -12.85 18.37
CA HIS A 23 12.12 -12.78 18.46
C HIS A 23 12.68 -11.62 17.63
N TRP A 24 12.19 -11.45 16.40
CA TRP A 24 12.66 -10.41 15.48
C TRP A 24 12.21 -9.01 15.87
N LEU A 25 11.08 -8.89 16.56
CA LEU A 25 10.44 -7.62 16.91
C LEU A 25 10.66 -7.20 18.36
N LYS A 26 11.48 -7.94 19.13
CA LYS A 26 11.68 -7.73 20.58
C LYS A 26 12.19 -6.33 20.97
N ASP A 27 12.88 -5.65 20.05
CA ASP A 27 13.46 -4.33 20.27
C ASP A 27 12.47 -3.19 19.91
N TYR A 28 11.27 -3.53 19.42
CA TYR A 28 10.21 -2.57 19.12
C TYR A 28 9.11 -2.61 20.18
N PRO A 29 8.38 -1.49 20.37
CA PRO A 29 7.23 -1.46 21.27
C PRO A 29 6.17 -2.51 20.86
N PRO A 30 5.70 -3.37 21.78
CA PRO A 30 4.74 -4.44 21.47
C PRO A 30 3.44 -3.93 20.83
N GLU A 31 2.99 -2.73 21.20
CA GLU A 31 1.82 -2.06 20.66
C GLU A 31 1.94 -1.74 19.17
N LEU A 32 3.17 -1.55 18.67
CA LEU A 32 3.43 -1.26 17.26
C LEU A 32 3.16 -2.47 16.37
N PHE A 33 3.44 -3.67 16.87
CA PHE A 33 3.26 -4.94 16.17
C PHE A 33 2.20 -5.82 16.86
N SER A 34 1.02 -5.24 17.07
CA SER A 34 -0.10 -5.91 17.71
C SER A 34 -0.71 -7.03 16.85
N GLU A 35 -1.46 -7.94 17.50
CA GLU A 35 -2.27 -8.94 16.78
C GLU A 35 -3.26 -8.27 15.82
N ARG A 36 -3.78 -7.10 16.18
CA ARG A 36 -4.68 -6.32 15.32
C ARG A 36 -4.00 -5.90 14.04
N LEU A 37 -2.79 -5.33 14.11
CA LEU A 37 -2.02 -4.97 12.92
C LEU A 37 -1.72 -6.20 12.06
N TYR A 38 -1.34 -7.31 12.69
CA TYR A 38 -1.10 -8.57 11.97
C TYR A 38 -2.33 -9.02 11.18
N GLN A 39 -3.50 -9.06 11.82
CA GLN A 39 -4.76 -9.39 11.17
C GLN A 39 -5.14 -8.39 10.07
N SER A 40 -4.90 -7.09 10.28
CA SER A 40 -5.10 -6.06 9.25
C SER A 40 -4.23 -6.32 8.02
N VAL A 41 -2.96 -6.66 8.18
CA VAL A 41 -2.04 -6.95 7.05
C VAL A 41 -2.49 -8.20 6.29
N GLU A 42 -2.80 -9.30 7.00
CA GLU A 42 -3.33 -10.52 6.36
C GLU A 42 -4.64 -10.23 5.61
N LEU A 43 -5.49 -9.35 6.15
CA LEU A 43 -6.69 -8.91 5.45
C LEU A 43 -6.35 -8.11 4.20
N MET A 44 -5.40 -7.17 4.24
CA MET A 44 -5.03 -6.40 3.06
C MET A 44 -4.50 -7.30 1.94
N GLU A 45 -3.73 -8.33 2.29
CA GLU A 45 -3.29 -9.34 1.32
C GLU A 45 -4.49 -10.06 0.69
N ARG A 46 -5.43 -10.55 1.51
CA ARG A 46 -6.64 -11.19 0.99
C ARG A 46 -7.51 -10.24 0.15
N TYR A 47 -7.71 -9.01 0.62
CA TYR A 47 -8.49 -7.99 -0.09
C TYR A 47 -7.87 -7.68 -1.45
N SER A 48 -6.54 -7.58 -1.53
CA SER A 48 -5.84 -7.35 -2.80
C SER A 48 -6.05 -8.47 -3.82
N ILE A 49 -6.13 -9.73 -3.36
CA ILE A 49 -6.40 -10.89 -4.22
C ILE A 49 -7.83 -10.84 -4.75
N ASP A 50 -8.82 -10.65 -3.87
CA ASP A 50 -10.23 -10.55 -4.26
C ASP A 50 -10.44 -9.35 -5.23
N LEU A 51 -9.77 -8.23 -4.97
CA LEU A 51 -9.83 -7.04 -5.81
C LEU A 51 -9.19 -7.29 -7.18
N ALA A 52 -8.07 -8.01 -7.24
CA ALA A 52 -7.44 -8.40 -8.49
C ALA A 52 -8.32 -9.36 -9.30
N ILE A 53 -8.96 -10.34 -8.66
CA ILE A 53 -9.91 -11.25 -9.33
C ILE A 53 -11.09 -10.46 -9.89
N GLU A 54 -11.69 -9.55 -9.11
CA GLU A 54 -12.77 -8.69 -9.59
C GLU A 54 -12.33 -7.85 -10.79
N LEU A 55 -11.15 -7.23 -10.72
CA LEU A 55 -10.63 -6.42 -11.81
C LEU A 55 -10.37 -7.23 -13.07
N LEU A 56 -9.79 -8.43 -12.96
CA LEU A 56 -9.54 -9.30 -14.11
C LEU A 56 -10.86 -9.74 -14.78
N ASP A 57 -11.92 -9.99 -14.01
CA ASP A 57 -13.25 -10.28 -14.56
C ASP A 57 -13.90 -9.05 -15.23
N ARG A 58 -13.84 -7.88 -14.57
CA ARG A 58 -14.33 -6.61 -15.12
C ARG A 58 -13.63 -6.23 -16.43
N LEU A 59 -12.34 -6.55 -16.52
CA LEU A 59 -11.51 -6.35 -17.71
C LEU A 59 -11.64 -7.49 -18.74
N LYS A 60 -12.45 -8.52 -18.47
CA LYS A 60 -12.62 -9.69 -19.36
C LYS A 60 -11.33 -10.45 -19.66
N VAL A 61 -10.37 -10.38 -18.75
CA VAL A 61 -9.08 -11.08 -18.87
C VAL A 61 -9.25 -12.56 -18.58
N ILE A 62 -10.05 -12.93 -17.58
CA ILE A 62 -10.25 -14.34 -17.19
C ILE A 62 -10.73 -15.19 -18.37
N ASP A 63 -11.66 -14.66 -19.18
CA ASP A 63 -12.20 -15.33 -20.37
C ASP A 63 -11.14 -15.62 -21.44
N GLN A 64 -10.02 -14.88 -21.40
CA GLN A 64 -8.94 -14.99 -22.37
C GLN A 64 -7.80 -15.91 -21.92
N LEU A 65 -7.87 -16.47 -20.70
CA LEU A 65 -6.80 -17.29 -20.12
C LEU A 65 -6.99 -18.81 -20.34
N GLY A 66 -7.79 -19.22 -21.32
CA GLY A 66 -7.93 -20.64 -21.69
C GLY A 66 -6.63 -21.26 -22.23
N ASP A 67 -5.78 -20.44 -22.84
CA ASP A 67 -4.45 -20.79 -23.33
C ASP A 67 -3.37 -19.96 -22.63
N TRP A 68 -2.11 -20.34 -22.82
CA TRP A 68 -0.96 -19.57 -22.35
C TRP A 68 -0.88 -18.21 -23.06
N ARG A 69 -1.02 -17.11 -22.31
CA ARG A 69 -0.91 -15.74 -22.85
C ARG A 69 -0.10 -14.84 -21.96
N SER A 70 0.73 -14.00 -22.54
CA SER A 70 1.42 -12.90 -21.88
C SER A 70 0.48 -11.71 -21.65
N ALA A 71 0.86 -10.82 -20.73
CA ALA A 71 0.12 -9.58 -20.51
C ALA A 71 0.07 -8.67 -21.77
N SER A 72 1.10 -8.72 -22.61
CA SER A 72 1.13 -7.97 -23.88
C SER A 72 0.12 -8.51 -24.88
N GLU A 73 0.07 -9.83 -25.07
CA GLU A 73 -0.92 -10.49 -25.93
C GLU A 73 -2.34 -10.23 -25.44
N LEU A 74 -2.58 -10.29 -24.12
CA LEU A 74 -3.88 -9.97 -23.52
C LEU A 74 -4.29 -8.52 -23.79
N CYS A 75 -3.38 -7.57 -23.67
CA CYS A 75 -3.67 -6.17 -24.02
C CYS A 75 -4.04 -6.03 -25.50
N GLN A 76 -3.35 -6.70 -26.42
CA GLN A 76 -3.68 -6.66 -27.84
C GLN A 76 -5.07 -7.26 -28.11
N LEU A 77 -5.35 -8.44 -27.56
CA LEU A 77 -6.62 -9.15 -27.73
C LEU A 77 -7.81 -8.37 -27.18
N LEU A 78 -7.64 -7.72 -26.03
CA LEU A 78 -8.68 -6.95 -25.36
C LEU A 78 -8.71 -5.48 -25.78
N SER A 79 -7.91 -5.09 -26.78
CA SER A 79 -7.79 -3.72 -27.28
C SER A 79 -7.44 -2.70 -26.18
N PHE A 80 -6.64 -3.12 -25.20
CA PHE A 80 -6.07 -2.23 -24.19
C PHE A 80 -4.87 -1.47 -24.75
N GLN A 81 -4.58 -0.30 -24.17
CA GLN A 81 -3.36 0.42 -24.52
C GLN A 81 -2.11 -0.43 -24.14
N PRO A 82 -1.06 -0.47 -24.98
CA PRO A 82 0.10 -1.36 -24.75
C PRO A 82 0.80 -1.16 -23.39
N ARG A 83 0.82 0.09 -22.89
CA ARG A 83 1.46 0.44 -21.61
C ARG A 83 0.72 -0.15 -20.40
N PHE A 84 -0.51 -0.61 -20.56
CA PHE A 84 -1.26 -1.27 -19.50
C PHE A 84 -0.74 -2.68 -19.18
N SER A 85 0.07 -3.27 -20.07
CA SER A 85 0.64 -4.63 -19.88
C SER A 85 1.40 -4.79 -18.56
N SER A 86 2.10 -3.76 -18.08
CA SER A 86 2.79 -3.81 -16.79
C SER A 86 1.80 -3.92 -15.61
N ALA A 87 0.76 -3.08 -15.59
CA ALA A 87 -0.27 -3.13 -14.55
C ALA A 87 -1.07 -4.45 -14.61
N LEU A 88 -1.35 -4.94 -15.82
CA LEU A 88 -2.00 -6.23 -16.02
C LEU A 88 -1.13 -7.39 -15.51
N GLY A 89 0.18 -7.34 -15.71
CA GLY A 89 1.12 -8.31 -15.14
C GLY A 89 1.00 -8.40 -13.61
N TRP A 90 1.03 -7.25 -12.92
CA TRP A 90 0.84 -7.20 -11.47
C TRP A 90 -0.53 -7.75 -11.03
N LEU A 91 -1.60 -7.44 -11.75
CA LEU A 91 -2.92 -8.01 -11.47
C LEU A 91 -2.96 -9.53 -11.63
N LEU A 92 -2.29 -10.08 -12.64
CA LEU A 92 -2.22 -11.52 -12.89
C LEU A 92 -1.37 -12.24 -11.85
N GLU A 93 -0.42 -11.56 -11.20
CA GLU A 93 0.43 -12.16 -10.18
C GLU A 93 -0.31 -12.43 -8.86
N ARG A 94 -1.29 -11.58 -8.48
CA ARG A 94 -2.02 -11.79 -7.21
C ARG A 94 -2.78 -13.13 -7.18
N PRO A 95 -3.57 -13.52 -8.20
CA PRO A 95 -4.29 -14.79 -8.16
C PRO A 95 -3.40 -16.04 -8.33
N ILE A 96 -2.11 -15.91 -8.66
CA ILE A 96 -1.21 -17.08 -8.72
C ILE A 96 -1.08 -17.74 -7.34
N GLU A 97 -1.03 -16.93 -6.28
CA GLU A 97 -0.94 -17.40 -4.87
C GLU A 97 -2.09 -18.32 -4.48
N THR A 98 -3.19 -18.25 -5.23
CA THR A 98 -4.42 -19.01 -5.01
C THR A 98 -4.44 -20.35 -5.75
N GLY A 99 -3.54 -20.52 -6.74
CA GLY A 99 -3.54 -21.67 -7.64
C GLY A 99 -4.61 -21.63 -8.75
N CYS A 100 -5.43 -20.57 -8.85
CA CYS A 100 -6.42 -20.42 -9.92
C CYS A 100 -5.76 -20.10 -11.27
N ILE A 101 -4.69 -19.30 -11.23
CA ILE A 101 -3.85 -18.97 -12.39
C ILE A 101 -2.49 -19.63 -12.19
N GLU A 102 -1.95 -20.21 -13.26
CA GLU A 102 -0.56 -20.65 -13.30
C GLU A 102 0.25 -19.75 -14.23
N MET A 103 1.55 -19.68 -13.95
CA MET A 103 2.51 -18.87 -14.69
C MET A 103 3.68 -19.73 -15.11
N ARG A 104 4.15 -19.49 -16.33
CA ARG A 104 5.43 -19.98 -16.82
C ARG A 104 6.25 -18.80 -17.33
N THR A 105 7.55 -18.93 -17.22
CA THR A 105 8.50 -17.97 -17.78
C THR A 105 9.23 -18.64 -18.93
N ASP A 106 9.16 -18.02 -20.11
CA ASP A 106 9.99 -18.38 -21.25
C ASP A 106 10.91 -17.19 -21.56
N HIS A 107 12.23 -17.41 -21.41
CA HIS A 107 13.23 -16.35 -21.38
C HIS A 107 12.83 -15.19 -20.44
N ASP A 108 12.48 -14.02 -20.98
CA ASP A 108 12.06 -12.83 -20.22
C ASP A 108 10.55 -12.57 -20.29
N THR A 109 9.78 -13.49 -20.90
CA THR A 109 8.33 -13.33 -21.07
C THR A 109 7.56 -14.26 -20.15
N ARG A 110 6.73 -13.68 -19.27
CA ARG A 110 5.77 -14.42 -18.46
C ARG A 110 4.50 -14.67 -19.25
N ALA A 111 4.04 -15.92 -19.27
CA ALA A 111 2.75 -16.32 -19.81
C ALA A 111 1.90 -16.95 -18.71
N TYR A 112 0.59 -16.69 -18.77
CA TYR A 112 -0.38 -17.06 -17.76
C TYR A 112 -1.46 -17.93 -18.39
N ARG A 113 -2.00 -18.87 -17.61
CA ARG A 113 -3.13 -19.71 -18.01
C ARG A 113 -4.05 -19.94 -16.82
N LEU A 114 -5.34 -20.03 -17.08
CA LEU A 114 -6.34 -20.39 -16.08
C LEU A 114 -6.29 -21.90 -15.83
N ARG A 115 -6.05 -22.28 -14.57
CA ARG A 115 -6.09 -23.68 -14.14
C ARG A 115 -7.48 -24.07 -13.66
N HIS A 116 -8.09 -23.19 -12.88
CA HIS A 116 -9.43 -23.34 -12.30
C HIS A 116 -10.15 -21.99 -12.30
N ALA A 117 -11.49 -22.00 -12.34
CA ALA A 117 -12.26 -20.78 -12.20
C ALA A 117 -11.97 -20.13 -10.82
N PRO A 118 -11.70 -18.81 -10.75
CA PRO A 118 -11.54 -18.13 -9.47
C PRO A 118 -12.84 -18.17 -8.64
N TRP A 119 -12.73 -18.01 -7.32
CA TRP A 119 -13.92 -17.78 -6.50
C TRP A 119 -14.55 -16.43 -6.80
N ARG A 120 -15.80 -16.27 -6.37
CA ARG A 120 -16.48 -14.98 -6.43
C ARG A 120 -15.91 -14.04 -5.34
N PRO A 121 -15.35 -12.87 -5.70
CA PRO A 121 -14.83 -11.93 -4.71
C PRO A 121 -15.90 -11.43 -3.73
N GLU A 122 -15.52 -11.19 -2.47
CA GLU A 122 -16.40 -10.72 -1.40
C GLU A 122 -15.90 -9.41 -0.76
N LEU A 123 -15.51 -8.43 -1.58
CA LEU A 123 -14.90 -7.17 -1.13
C LEU A 123 -15.71 -6.44 -0.05
N ALA A 124 -17.04 -6.39 -0.16
CA ALA A 124 -17.88 -5.75 0.85
C ALA A 124 -17.81 -6.45 2.22
N HIS A 125 -17.76 -7.78 2.21
CA HIS A 125 -17.62 -8.58 3.43
C HIS A 125 -16.23 -8.44 4.03
N LEU A 126 -15.18 -8.52 3.20
CA LEU A 126 -13.79 -8.31 3.63
C LEU A 126 -13.56 -6.90 4.18
N ARG A 127 -14.16 -5.86 3.57
CA ARG A 127 -14.14 -4.50 4.11
C ARG A 127 -14.75 -4.46 5.50
N ALA A 128 -15.92 -5.07 5.70
CA ALA A 128 -16.58 -5.09 7.01
C ALA A 128 -15.68 -5.75 8.07
N ILE A 129 -15.10 -6.91 7.75
CA ILE A 129 -14.11 -7.57 8.62
C ILE A 129 -12.95 -6.64 8.95
N GLY A 130 -12.41 -5.90 7.97
CA GLY A 130 -11.31 -4.98 8.19
C GLY A 130 -11.61 -3.84 9.12
N LEU A 131 -12.80 -3.27 9.02
CA LEU A 131 -13.24 -2.20 9.89
C LEU A 131 -13.54 -2.71 11.31
N ASP A 132 -13.97 -3.97 11.45
CA ASP A 132 -14.16 -4.63 12.74
C ASP A 132 -12.82 -4.98 13.42
N ILE A 133 -11.80 -5.38 12.65
CA ILE A 133 -10.43 -5.56 13.15
C ILE A 133 -9.88 -4.22 13.63
N ASP A 134 -9.85 -3.22 12.75
CA ASP A 134 -9.44 -1.86 13.06
C ASP A 134 -10.10 -0.83 12.13
N ARG A 135 -10.78 0.17 12.70
CA ARG A 135 -11.34 1.28 11.93
C ARG A 135 -10.25 2.11 11.23
N ALA A 136 -9.03 2.07 11.74
CA ALA A 136 -7.85 2.69 11.14
C ALA A 136 -7.47 2.08 9.76
N ASN A 137 -8.06 0.94 9.37
CA ASN A 137 -7.85 0.35 8.05
C ASN A 137 -8.61 1.08 6.93
N ALA A 138 -9.60 1.92 7.26
CA ALA A 138 -10.46 2.56 6.27
C ALA A 138 -9.68 3.31 5.17
N PRO A 139 -8.66 4.14 5.48
CA PRO A 139 -7.92 4.87 4.44
C PRO A 139 -7.22 3.96 3.42
N THR A 140 -6.71 2.81 3.85
CA THR A 140 -6.09 1.82 2.97
C THR A 140 -7.11 1.20 2.02
N LEU A 141 -8.26 0.78 2.56
CA LEU A 141 -9.34 0.19 1.76
C LEU A 141 -9.94 1.20 0.77
N ASP A 142 -10.13 2.45 1.20
CA ASP A 142 -10.67 3.50 0.34
C ASP A 142 -9.71 3.87 -0.81
N LEU A 143 -8.40 3.91 -0.53
CA LEU A 143 -7.40 4.14 -1.58
C LEU A 143 -7.33 2.97 -2.58
N LEU A 144 -7.38 1.72 -2.09
CA LEU A 144 -7.39 0.52 -2.94
C LEU A 144 -8.60 0.52 -3.88
N ASP A 145 -9.78 0.81 -3.36
CA ASP A 145 -11.01 0.87 -4.15
C ASP A 145 -10.98 1.98 -5.19
N GLN A 146 -10.52 3.17 -4.79
CA GLN A 146 -10.38 4.27 -5.72
C GLN A 146 -9.39 3.92 -6.82
N ALA A 147 -8.23 3.34 -6.48
CA ALA A 147 -7.26 2.92 -7.48
C ALA A 147 -7.88 1.90 -8.44
N ALA A 148 -8.56 0.87 -7.93
CA ALA A 148 -9.24 -0.14 -8.72
C ALA A 148 -10.33 0.42 -9.63
N SER A 149 -11.10 1.41 -9.19
CA SER A 149 -12.15 2.02 -10.02
C SER A 149 -11.60 2.63 -11.32
N LEU A 150 -10.33 3.05 -11.33
CA LEU A 150 -9.68 3.69 -12.47
C LEU A 150 -9.19 2.70 -13.53
N TYR A 151 -8.93 1.44 -13.16
CA TYR A 151 -8.29 0.46 -14.04
C TYR A 151 -8.99 0.28 -15.39
N PRO A 152 -10.34 0.16 -15.49
CA PRO A 152 -11.00 0.02 -16.78
C PRO A 152 -10.74 1.18 -17.74
N GLY A 153 -10.84 2.43 -17.27
CA GLY A 153 -10.56 3.61 -18.09
C GLY A 153 -9.07 3.73 -18.45
N VAL A 154 -8.19 3.37 -17.52
CA VAL A 154 -6.75 3.31 -17.78
C VAL A 154 -6.41 2.22 -18.80
N ALA A 155 -7.01 1.03 -18.71
CA ALA A 155 -6.78 -0.06 -19.66
C ALA A 155 -7.16 0.35 -21.09
N ARG A 156 -8.26 1.07 -21.25
CA ARG A 156 -8.73 1.58 -22.55
C ARG A 156 -8.02 2.86 -23.02
N GLY A 157 -7.15 3.45 -22.21
CA GLY A 157 -6.47 4.71 -22.52
C GLY A 157 -7.38 5.94 -22.47
N GLU A 158 -8.55 5.83 -21.86
CA GLU A 158 -9.53 6.91 -21.69
C GLU A 158 -9.10 7.92 -20.62
N GLN A 159 -8.29 7.49 -19.66
CA GLN A 159 -7.72 8.31 -18.60
C GLN A 159 -6.32 7.86 -18.22
N ARG A 160 -5.51 8.76 -17.65
CA ARG A 160 -4.24 8.41 -17.02
C ARG A 160 -4.48 8.09 -15.54
N GLY A 161 -3.84 7.04 -15.01
CA GLY A 161 -3.96 6.71 -13.59
C GLY A 161 -3.53 7.86 -12.67
N GLU A 162 -2.50 8.62 -13.09
CA GLU A 162 -2.04 9.82 -12.40
C GLU A 162 -3.13 10.90 -12.31
N GLN A 163 -3.93 11.10 -13.36
CA GLN A 163 -5.04 12.05 -13.33
C GLN A 163 -6.09 11.59 -12.30
N GLY A 164 -6.52 10.33 -12.38
CA GLY A 164 -7.54 9.81 -11.46
C GLY A 164 -7.12 9.74 -9.99
N LEU A 165 -5.82 9.64 -9.69
CA LEU A 165 -5.29 9.57 -8.33
C LEU A 165 -4.81 10.91 -7.77
N PHE A 166 -4.43 11.89 -8.60
CA PHE A 166 -3.90 13.17 -8.13
C PHE A 166 -4.79 14.38 -8.43
N GLU A 167 -6.00 14.15 -8.94
CA GLU A 167 -7.03 15.18 -9.00
C GLU A 167 -7.45 15.65 -7.59
N PRO A 168 -7.95 16.90 -7.44
CA PRO A 168 -8.25 17.49 -6.14
C PRO A 168 -9.13 16.62 -5.23
N GLN A 169 -10.08 15.87 -5.79
CA GLN A 169 -10.97 14.98 -5.04
C GLN A 169 -10.27 13.74 -4.47
N ALA A 170 -9.12 13.33 -5.02
CA ALA A 170 -8.35 12.19 -4.55
C ALA A 170 -7.28 12.58 -3.51
N ILE A 171 -6.96 13.87 -3.37
CA ILE A 171 -6.00 14.37 -2.38
C ILE A 171 -6.34 13.94 -0.94
N PRO A 172 -7.60 13.99 -0.47
CA PRO A 172 -7.95 13.48 0.86
C PRO A 172 -7.61 11.99 1.05
N LEU A 173 -7.71 11.15 0.02
CA LEU A 173 -7.36 9.73 0.11
C LEU A 173 -5.87 9.56 0.43
N TRP A 174 -5.00 10.31 -0.26
CA TRP A 174 -3.56 10.29 0.02
C TRP A 174 -3.22 10.81 1.40
N LEU A 175 -3.86 11.90 1.82
CA LEU A 175 -3.62 12.48 3.14
C LEU A 175 -4.08 11.55 4.27
N ASN A 176 -5.17 10.81 4.07
CA ASN A 176 -5.66 9.84 5.03
C ASN A 176 -4.80 8.56 5.02
N TYR A 177 -4.40 8.08 3.85
CA TYR A 177 -3.56 6.89 3.72
C TYR A 177 -2.18 7.11 4.34
N PHE A 178 -1.53 8.23 4.02
CA PHE A 178 -0.22 8.61 4.56
C PHE A 178 -0.31 9.28 5.94
N HIS A 179 -1.37 9.03 6.70
CA HIS A 179 -1.53 9.57 8.05
C HIS A 179 -1.02 8.59 9.12
N ASN A 180 -0.57 9.14 10.25
CA ASN A 180 -0.15 8.34 11.40
C ASN A 180 -1.31 7.64 12.14
N ASP A 181 -2.56 7.93 11.74
CA ASP A 181 -3.75 7.22 12.21
C ASP A 181 -4.14 6.03 11.32
N ASN A 182 -3.52 5.87 10.14
CA ASN A 182 -3.70 4.68 9.32
C ASN A 182 -2.76 3.57 9.81
N ALA A 183 -3.30 2.58 10.54
CA ALA A 183 -2.51 1.56 11.23
C ALA A 183 -1.54 0.81 10.32
N THR A 184 -1.98 0.42 9.11
CA THR A 184 -1.16 -0.34 8.16
C THR A 184 -0.04 0.49 7.53
N TYR A 185 -0.16 1.82 7.57
CA TYR A 185 0.87 2.73 7.09
C TYR A 185 1.79 3.24 8.21
N ALA A 186 1.22 3.65 9.34
CA ALA A 186 1.89 4.31 10.45
C ALA A 186 3.05 3.49 11.03
N VAL A 187 2.96 2.14 10.96
CA VAL A 187 4.03 1.23 11.36
C VAL A 187 5.37 1.57 10.70
N ASN A 188 5.35 1.99 9.43
CA ASN A 188 6.56 2.34 8.69
C ASN A 188 7.26 3.56 9.32
N ASN A 189 6.50 4.61 9.63
CA ASN A 189 7.04 5.84 10.21
C ASN A 189 7.64 5.58 11.60
N TRP A 190 6.93 4.79 12.42
CA TRP A 190 7.38 4.42 13.76
C TRP A 190 8.64 3.58 13.76
N VAL A 191 8.70 2.52 12.94
CA VAL A 191 9.90 1.67 12.82
C VAL A 191 11.11 2.52 12.42
N SER A 192 10.96 3.39 11.42
CA SER A 192 12.04 4.27 10.98
C SER A 192 12.47 5.26 12.06
N ALA A 193 11.54 5.87 12.79
CA ALA A 193 11.86 6.80 13.87
C ALA A 193 12.59 6.12 15.04
N ILE A 194 12.14 4.92 15.45
CA ILE A 194 12.78 4.13 16.51
C ILE A 194 14.22 3.81 16.13
N LEU A 195 14.43 3.28 14.93
CA LEU A 195 15.78 2.99 14.43
C LEU A 195 16.64 4.25 14.35
N ALA A 196 16.09 5.39 13.89
CA ALA A 196 16.82 6.65 13.84
C ALA A 196 17.25 7.14 15.24
N ALA A 197 16.37 7.01 16.23
CA ALA A 197 16.67 7.41 17.61
C ALA A 197 17.71 6.49 18.27
N GLU A 198 17.65 5.18 18.02
CA GLU A 198 18.57 4.19 18.60
C GLU A 198 19.94 4.19 17.94
N ARG A 199 20.01 4.44 16.64
CA ARG A 199 21.26 4.46 15.87
C ARG A 199 21.87 5.85 15.76
N LEU A 200 21.30 6.84 16.45
CA LEU A 200 21.83 8.20 16.44
C LEU A 200 23.27 8.19 16.98
N PRO A 201 24.27 8.69 16.23
CA PRO A 201 25.66 8.67 16.68
C PRO A 201 25.80 9.47 17.98
N PRO A 202 26.75 9.18 18.87
CA PRO A 202 26.89 9.85 20.18
C PRO A 202 27.43 11.30 20.10
N ARG A 203 27.11 12.02 19.01
CA ARG A 203 27.51 13.42 18.79
C ARG A 203 26.55 14.38 19.47
N PRO A 204 27.04 15.50 20.03
CA PRO A 204 26.17 16.46 20.72
C PRO A 204 25.14 17.12 19.78
N LYS A 205 25.47 17.24 18.50
CA LYS A 205 24.64 17.84 17.47
C LYS A 205 24.56 16.96 16.22
N VAL A 206 23.40 16.95 15.57
CA VAL A 206 23.10 16.18 14.36
C VAL A 206 22.37 17.05 13.32
N ARG A 207 22.63 16.76 12.04
CA ARG A 207 21.94 17.40 10.91
C ARG A 207 21.17 16.32 10.17
N ILE A 208 19.91 16.59 9.86
CA ILE A 208 18.96 15.64 9.28
C ILE A 208 18.51 16.19 7.92
N LEU A 209 18.47 15.33 6.91
CA LEU A 209 17.87 15.60 5.61
C LEU A 209 16.81 14.54 5.35
N GLU A 210 15.58 14.96 5.06
CA GLU A 210 14.50 14.09 4.64
C GLU A 210 14.12 14.41 3.19
N VAL A 211 14.00 13.35 2.39
CA VAL A 211 13.72 13.42 0.94
C VAL A 211 12.35 12.83 0.66
N GLY A 212 11.48 13.62 0.01
CA GLY A 212 10.12 13.20 -0.31
C GLY A 212 9.24 13.07 0.94
N ALA A 213 9.25 14.10 1.78
CA ALA A 213 8.55 14.09 3.07
C ALA A 213 7.02 14.03 2.95
N GLY A 214 6.47 14.25 1.76
CA GLY A 214 5.03 14.30 1.54
C GLY A 214 4.37 15.31 2.48
N ALA A 215 3.30 14.88 3.16
CA ALA A 215 2.59 15.72 4.13
C ALA A 215 3.26 15.78 5.52
N GLY A 216 4.45 15.18 5.69
CA GLY A 216 5.24 15.27 6.91
C GLY A 216 4.93 14.25 8.00
N SER A 217 4.21 13.16 7.68
CA SER A 217 3.84 12.14 8.67
C SER A 217 5.04 11.44 9.30
N ALA A 218 6.09 11.14 8.53
CA ALA A 218 7.30 10.52 9.04
C ALA A 218 8.09 11.49 9.93
N ALA A 219 8.30 12.72 9.46
CA ALA A 219 8.88 13.82 10.23
C ALA A 219 8.15 14.04 11.57
N GLU A 220 6.81 14.01 11.57
CA GLU A 220 6.01 14.13 12.79
C GLU A 220 6.36 13.07 13.83
N ILE A 221 6.42 11.79 13.42
CA ILE A 221 6.76 10.68 14.30
C ILE A 221 8.20 10.77 14.80
N LEU A 222 9.14 11.12 13.91
CA LEU A 222 10.54 11.29 14.27
C LEU A 222 10.70 12.37 15.35
N LEU A 223 10.09 13.54 15.14
CA LEU A 223 10.16 14.65 16.08
C LEU A 223 9.47 14.31 17.41
N ARG A 224 8.32 13.63 17.37
CA ARG A 224 7.64 13.16 18.59
C ARG A 224 8.53 12.23 19.40
N LEU A 225 9.10 11.22 18.76
CA LEU A 225 9.97 10.26 19.45
C LEU A 225 11.26 10.91 19.95
N PHE A 226 11.82 11.87 19.20
CA PHE A 226 12.98 12.63 19.66
C PHE A 226 12.63 13.49 20.87
N ASP A 227 11.42 14.01 20.97
CA ASP A 227 10.96 14.75 22.15
C ASP A 227 10.86 13.82 23.36
N GLU A 228 10.16 12.69 23.20
CA GLU A 228 10.00 11.65 24.24
C GLU A 228 11.35 11.15 24.79
N ARG A 229 12.40 11.12 23.95
CA ARG A 229 13.75 10.68 24.33
C ARG A 229 14.72 11.83 24.66
N ALA A 230 14.23 13.07 24.77
CA ALA A 230 15.04 14.27 25.01
C ALA A 230 16.19 14.47 24.00
N LEU A 231 15.98 14.05 22.76
CA LEU A 231 16.92 14.14 21.64
C LEU A 231 16.71 15.42 20.80
N LEU A 232 15.58 16.11 20.92
CA LEU A 232 15.31 17.35 20.16
C LEU A 232 16.44 18.39 20.25
N PRO A 233 17.04 18.68 21.43
CA PRO A 233 18.12 19.66 21.52
C PRO A 233 19.37 19.28 20.73
N ARG A 234 19.49 18.02 20.28
CA ARG A 234 20.62 17.56 19.46
C ARG A 234 20.43 17.93 17.99
N ILE A 235 19.22 18.28 17.54
CA ILE A 235 19.00 18.70 16.16
C ILE A 235 19.64 20.08 15.97
N GLU A 236 20.69 20.14 15.18
CA GLU A 236 21.34 21.37 14.73
C GLU A 236 20.61 21.97 13.52
N ARG A 237 20.14 21.09 12.63
CA ARG A 237 19.46 21.45 11.39
C ARG A 237 18.63 20.28 10.90
N TYR A 238 17.40 20.52 10.47
CA TYR A 238 16.57 19.50 9.82
C TYR A 238 15.97 20.07 8.54
N VAL A 239 16.50 19.62 7.40
CA VAL A 239 16.01 19.99 6.06
C VAL A 239 14.97 18.97 5.62
N ILE A 240 13.73 19.41 5.44
CA ILE A 240 12.59 18.60 5.00
C ILE A 240 12.30 18.98 3.54
N THR A 241 12.46 18.02 2.63
CA THR A 241 12.28 18.29 1.19
C THR A 241 11.08 17.53 0.61
N GLU A 242 10.30 18.21 -0.22
CA GLU A 242 9.15 17.64 -0.91
C GLU A 242 8.90 18.39 -2.23
N PRO A 243 9.04 17.73 -3.40
CA PRO A 243 8.90 18.40 -4.70
C PRO A 243 7.49 18.96 -4.94
N ASN A 244 6.46 18.35 -4.38
CA ASN A 244 5.09 18.83 -4.51
C ASN A 244 4.80 19.95 -3.50
N ALA A 245 4.62 21.18 -4.00
CA ALA A 245 4.40 22.36 -3.18
C ALA A 245 3.16 22.28 -2.27
N PHE A 246 2.11 21.53 -2.66
CA PHE A 246 0.92 21.36 -1.82
C PHE A 246 1.26 20.56 -0.55
N PHE A 247 1.88 19.38 -0.72
CA PHE A 247 2.25 18.52 0.39
C PHE A 247 3.30 19.20 1.29
N ARG A 248 4.30 19.85 0.69
CA ARG A 248 5.31 20.62 1.43
C ARG A 248 4.71 21.72 2.31
N ARG A 249 3.80 22.54 1.76
CA ARG A 249 3.16 23.64 2.52
C ARG A 249 2.29 23.11 3.66
N ARG A 250 1.64 21.96 3.47
CA ARG A 250 0.87 21.30 4.52
C ARG A 250 1.79 20.84 5.65
N ALA A 251 2.84 20.08 5.33
CA ALA A 251 3.84 19.64 6.29
C ALA A 251 4.44 20.82 7.06
N GLN A 252 4.80 21.89 6.34
CA GLN A 252 5.34 23.12 6.91
C GLN A 252 4.41 23.76 7.94
N ARG A 253 3.15 24.00 7.57
CA ARG A 253 2.18 24.59 8.48
C ARG A 253 2.02 23.73 9.73
N ASP A 254 1.86 22.41 9.56
CA ASP A 254 1.51 21.52 10.65
C ASP A 254 2.70 21.34 11.60
N LEU A 255 3.91 21.07 11.08
CA LEU A 255 5.12 20.87 11.90
C LEU A 255 5.66 22.17 12.51
N SER A 256 5.73 23.27 11.77
CA SER A 256 6.20 24.55 12.32
C SER A 256 5.26 25.10 13.39
N SER A 257 3.96 24.75 13.36
CA SER A 257 3.03 25.16 14.43
C SER A 257 3.30 24.47 15.76
N ARG A 258 3.73 23.19 15.72
CA ARG A 258 3.98 22.33 16.89
C ARG A 258 5.40 22.45 17.41
N TYR A 259 6.39 22.57 16.52
CA TYR A 259 7.81 22.59 16.84
C TYR A 259 8.47 23.94 16.47
N ARG A 260 7.99 25.01 17.11
CA ARG A 260 8.36 26.40 16.75
C ARG A 260 9.84 26.73 16.93
N ASP A 261 10.48 26.11 17.92
CA ASP A 261 11.85 26.42 18.30
C ASP A 261 12.89 25.50 17.63
N LEU A 262 12.45 24.58 16.76
CA LEU A 262 13.34 23.69 16.05
C LEU A 262 13.88 24.33 14.76
N PRO A 263 15.14 24.05 14.38
CA PRO A 263 15.75 24.57 13.15
C PRO A 263 15.28 23.77 11.91
N LEU A 264 13.97 23.86 11.63
CA LEU A 264 13.34 23.23 10.47
C LEU A 264 13.49 24.10 9.22
N GLU A 265 13.99 23.50 8.15
CA GLU A 265 14.14 24.12 6.84
C GLU A 265 13.38 23.35 5.78
N TRP A 266 12.95 24.03 4.71
CA TRP A 266 12.02 23.49 3.72
C TRP A 266 12.59 23.64 2.31
N GLY A 267 12.62 22.53 1.56
CA GLY A 267 13.06 22.46 0.15
C GLY A 267 11.99 21.90 -0.78
#